data_AF-A0A7J5DBC2-F1
#
_entry.id   AF-A0A7J5DBC2-F1
#
_cell.length_a   1.000
_cell.length_b   1.000
_cell.length_c   1.000
_cell.angle_alpha   90.00
_cell.angle_beta   90.00
_cell.angle_gamma   90.00
#
_symmetry.space_group_name_H-M   'P 1'
#
loop_
_entity.id
_entity.type
_entity.pdbx_description
1 polymer ?
#
loop_
_entity_poly.entity_id
_entity_poly.type
_entity_poly.pdbx_seq_one_letter_code
_entity_poly.pdbx_strand_id
1 'polypeptide(L)'
;MLGLLTSPIGRKLRLPWLVNPGRRLYRRLVQTAAEQRAARDETAREKQRAQEAAADAEAVQDGTDGIADGVERPAATVPTSTNPSVSEGVHVSGFRFEEAASEMEQAANQYDPENAMEILAMVEGLPAALTCVANVMKILAERSDSEFPLEKEVADGFNDIFGALMSAVAVAEDMGPLFRQAHAQDIARHEDPRNGTEAEKGWNV
;
A
#
# COMPACT_ATOMS: atom_id res chain seq x y z
N MET A 1 30.27 -24.50 -25.30
CA MET A 1 31.36 -25.15 -26.09
C MET A 1 31.64 -26.61 -25.67
N LEU A 2 31.68 -26.97 -24.38
CA LEU A 2 32.00 -28.33 -23.90
C LEU A 2 31.11 -29.48 -24.43
N GLY A 3 29.82 -29.24 -24.67
CA GLY A 3 28.88 -30.28 -25.14
C GLY A 3 29.12 -30.77 -26.58
N LEU A 4 29.74 -29.94 -27.42
CA LEU A 4 30.02 -30.25 -28.83
C LEU A 4 31.17 -31.25 -28.98
N LEU A 5 32.16 -31.20 -28.08
CA LEU A 5 33.32 -32.11 -28.08
C LEU A 5 33.04 -33.41 -27.32
N THR A 6 32.31 -33.32 -26.20
CA THR A 6 32.10 -34.47 -25.29
C THR A 6 31.03 -35.44 -25.77
N SER A 7 29.99 -34.94 -26.44
CA SER A 7 28.87 -35.77 -26.92
C SER A 7 29.24 -36.79 -28.02
N PRO A 8 30.03 -36.48 -29.06
CA PRO A 8 30.46 -37.49 -30.03
C PRO A 8 31.40 -38.54 -29.42
N ILE A 9 32.26 -38.14 -28.48
CA ILE A 9 33.15 -39.05 -27.74
C ILE A 9 32.34 -40.01 -26.85
N GLY A 10 31.34 -39.49 -26.11
CA GLY A 10 30.44 -40.29 -25.28
C GLY A 10 29.63 -41.32 -26.07
N ARG A 11 29.20 -40.99 -27.30
CA ARG A 11 28.53 -41.95 -28.20
C ARG A 11 29.47 -43.04 -28.70
N LYS A 12 30.71 -42.69 -29.05
CA LYS A 12 31.72 -43.63 -29.56
C LYS A 12 32.19 -44.63 -28.51
N LEU A 13 32.31 -44.20 -27.25
CA LEU A 13 32.76 -45.04 -26.13
C LEU A 13 31.60 -45.72 -25.36
N ARG A 14 30.34 -45.60 -25.81
CA ARG A 14 29.14 -46.07 -25.09
C ARG A 14 29.07 -45.60 -23.63
N LEU A 15 29.53 -44.37 -23.37
CA LEU A 15 29.51 -43.74 -22.05
C LEU A 15 28.40 -42.67 -22.01
N PRO A 16 27.16 -43.02 -21.59
CA PRO A 16 26.00 -42.14 -21.71
C PRO A 16 26.10 -40.87 -20.84
N TRP A 17 26.93 -40.86 -19.80
CA TRP A 17 27.12 -39.70 -18.92
C TRP A 17 27.91 -38.54 -19.56
N LEU A 18 28.70 -38.83 -20.62
CA LEU A 18 29.44 -37.83 -21.40
C LEU A 18 28.60 -37.18 -22.52
N VAL A 19 27.39 -37.69 -22.76
CA VAL A 19 26.49 -37.14 -23.77
C VAL A 19 25.67 -36.01 -23.16
N ASN A 20 25.88 -34.78 -23.65
CA ASN A 20 25.24 -33.54 -23.19
C ASN A 20 25.40 -33.24 -21.67
N PRO A 21 26.63 -33.18 -21.13
CA PRO A 21 26.86 -32.99 -19.69
C PRO A 21 26.28 -31.65 -19.19
N GLY A 22 26.39 -30.58 -20.00
CA GLY A 22 25.84 -29.26 -19.65
C GLY A 22 24.32 -29.25 -19.49
N ARG A 23 23.57 -29.99 -20.33
CA ARG A 23 22.10 -30.05 -20.23
C ARG A 23 21.65 -30.83 -18.99
N ARG A 24 22.43 -31.84 -18.57
CA ARG A 24 22.16 -32.61 -17.34
C ARG A 24 22.41 -31.76 -16.09
N LEU A 25 23.54 -31.05 -16.05
CA LEU A 25 23.86 -30.13 -14.96
C LEU A 25 22.83 -29.01 -14.85
N TYR A 26 22.49 -28.36 -15.97
CA TYR A 26 21.47 -27.32 -16.01
C TYR A 26 20.12 -27.83 -15.49
N ARG A 27 19.66 -29.01 -15.92
CA ARG A 27 18.42 -29.61 -15.40
C ARG A 27 18.46 -29.82 -13.89
N ARG A 28 19.58 -30.32 -13.34
CA ARG A 28 19.72 -30.49 -11.89
C ARG A 28 19.63 -29.16 -11.15
N LEU A 29 20.33 -28.13 -11.62
CA LEU A 29 20.29 -26.80 -11.00
C LEU A 29 18.89 -26.17 -11.06
N VAL A 30 18.20 -26.30 -12.19
CA VAL A 30 16.82 -25.81 -12.32
C VAL A 30 15.85 -26.59 -11.44
N GLN A 31 16.02 -27.91 -11.32
CA GLN A 31 15.21 -28.74 -10.42
C GLN A 31 15.40 -28.33 -8.96
N THR A 32 16.65 -28.17 -8.51
CA THR A 32 16.93 -27.73 -7.13
C THR A 32 16.40 -26.34 -6.84
N ALA A 33 16.47 -25.42 -7.80
CA ALA A 33 15.92 -24.08 -7.66
C ALA A 33 14.38 -24.10 -7.60
N ALA A 34 13.73 -24.94 -8.40
CA ALA A 34 12.28 -25.12 -8.37
C ALA A 34 11.80 -25.73 -7.05
N GLU A 35 12.51 -26.72 -6.51
CA GLU A 35 12.23 -27.33 -5.20
C GLU A 35 12.37 -26.31 -4.06
N GLN A 36 13.43 -25.49 -4.08
CA GLN A 36 13.62 -24.43 -3.08
C GLN A 36 12.54 -23.35 -3.15
N ARG A 37 12.09 -22.98 -4.36
CA ARG A 37 10.98 -22.05 -4.54
C ARG A 37 9.69 -22.65 -3.99
N ALA A 38 9.37 -23.90 -4.35
CA ALA A 38 8.17 -24.58 -3.86
C ALA A 38 8.15 -24.68 -2.34
N ALA A 39 9.29 -24.98 -1.71
CA ALA A 39 9.40 -25.02 -0.25
C ALA A 39 9.16 -23.64 0.39
N ARG A 40 9.73 -22.56 -0.18
CA ARG A 40 9.48 -21.19 0.31
C ARG A 40 8.01 -20.79 0.14
N ASP A 41 7.43 -21.07 -1.02
CA ASP A 41 6.03 -20.75 -1.31
C ASP A 41 5.10 -21.51 -0.34
N GLU A 42 5.42 -22.76 0.00
CA GLU A 42 4.64 -23.53 0.98
C GLU A 42 4.75 -22.94 2.39
N THR A 43 5.95 -22.58 2.84
CA THR A 43 6.12 -21.91 4.14
C THR A 43 5.39 -20.57 4.22
N ALA A 44 5.32 -19.83 3.11
CA ALA A 44 4.56 -18.59 3.03
C ALA A 44 3.04 -18.85 3.15
N ARG A 45 2.52 -19.89 2.47
CA ARG A 45 1.11 -20.29 2.58
C ARG A 45 0.74 -20.79 3.97
N GLU A 46 1.64 -21.52 4.65
CA GLU A 46 1.44 -21.96 6.03
C GLU A 46 1.39 -20.77 6.99
N LYS A 47 2.30 -19.80 6.84
CA LYS A 47 2.31 -18.57 7.62
C LYS A 47 1.05 -17.74 7.40
N GLN A 48 0.61 -17.61 6.15
CA GLN A 48 -0.63 -16.90 5.80
C GLN A 48 -1.85 -17.57 6.43
N ARG A 49 -1.99 -18.90 6.30
CA ARG A 49 -3.09 -19.66 6.94
C ARG A 49 -3.10 -19.49 8.46
N ALA A 50 -1.93 -19.45 9.11
CA ALA A 50 -1.84 -19.23 10.55
C ALA A 50 -2.25 -17.80 10.95
N GLN A 51 -1.93 -16.79 10.14
CA GLN A 51 -2.36 -15.41 10.36
C GLN A 51 -3.87 -15.25 10.16
N GLU A 52 -4.42 -15.84 9.10
CA GLU A 52 -5.87 -15.85 8.83
C GLU A 52 -6.63 -16.53 9.99
N ALA A 53 -6.18 -17.69 10.46
CA ALA A 53 -6.79 -18.37 11.60
C ALA A 53 -6.70 -17.58 12.91
N ALA A 54 -5.62 -16.81 13.11
CA ALA A 54 -5.48 -15.92 14.26
C ALA A 54 -6.45 -14.73 14.18
N ALA A 55 -6.58 -14.12 13.00
CA ALA A 55 -7.51 -13.02 12.77
C ALA A 55 -8.98 -13.47 12.94
N ASP A 56 -9.34 -14.65 12.44
CA ASP A 56 -10.67 -15.23 12.64
C ASP A 56 -10.95 -15.49 14.13
N ALA A 57 -9.96 -15.97 14.90
CA ALA A 57 -10.11 -16.18 16.34
C ALA A 57 -10.25 -14.87 17.13
N GLU A 58 -9.58 -13.80 16.70
CA GLU A 58 -9.70 -12.46 17.28
C GLU A 58 -11.08 -11.85 16.96
N ALA A 59 -11.57 -11.97 15.73
CA ALA A 59 -12.90 -11.51 15.33
C ALA A 59 -14.03 -12.24 16.10
N VAL A 60 -13.87 -13.53 16.39
CA VAL A 60 -14.83 -14.30 17.21
C VAL A 60 -14.83 -13.83 18.67
N GLN A 61 -13.68 -13.40 19.21
CA GLN A 61 -13.61 -12.87 20.58
C GLN A 61 -14.28 -11.49 20.68
N ASP A 62 -14.00 -10.60 19.73
CA ASP A 62 -14.55 -9.23 19.70
C ASP A 62 -16.08 -9.21 19.45
N GLY A 63 -16.61 -10.19 18.71
CA GLY A 63 -18.05 -10.33 18.46
C GLY A 63 -18.89 -10.87 19.63
N THR A 64 -18.29 -11.23 20.77
CA THR A 64 -19.03 -11.76 21.94
C THR A 64 -19.35 -10.73 23.02
N ASP A 65 -18.72 -9.55 22.98
CA ASP A 65 -18.96 -8.46 23.92
C ASP A 65 -19.77 -7.32 23.27
N GLY A 66 -21.10 -7.47 23.26
CA GLY A 66 -21.96 -6.30 23.43
C GLY A 66 -22.80 -5.79 22.26
N ILE A 67 -23.12 -6.58 21.23
CA ILE A 67 -24.19 -6.20 20.30
C ILE A 67 -25.54 -6.63 20.89
N ALA A 68 -26.18 -5.72 21.62
CA ALA A 68 -27.57 -5.91 22.06
C ALA A 68 -28.52 -5.81 20.85
N ASP A 69 -29.36 -6.83 20.66
CA ASP A 69 -30.32 -7.03 19.56
C ASP A 69 -31.51 -6.03 19.54
N GLY A 70 -31.42 -4.93 20.28
CA GLY A 70 -32.47 -3.92 20.32
C GLY A 70 -32.16 -2.77 21.26
N VAL A 71 -32.09 -1.56 20.72
CA VAL A 71 -32.03 -0.32 21.51
C VAL A 71 -33.45 0.24 21.61
N GLU A 72 -34.01 0.25 22.82
CA GLU A 72 -35.34 0.79 23.10
C GLU A 72 -35.29 2.33 23.17
N ARG A 73 -36.08 3.01 22.33
CA ARG A 73 -36.15 4.49 22.30
C ARG A 73 -36.92 5.00 23.53
N PRO A 74 -36.35 5.85 24.39
CA PRO A 74 -37.06 6.36 25.57
C PRO A 74 -38.18 7.32 25.18
N ALA A 75 -39.38 7.09 25.71
CA ALA A 75 -40.59 7.89 25.49
C ALA A 75 -40.69 9.10 26.46
N ALA A 76 -39.61 9.87 26.61
CA ALA A 76 -39.62 11.09 27.42
C ALA A 76 -39.52 12.34 26.54
N THR A 77 -40.58 13.14 26.54
CA THR A 77 -40.57 14.52 26.02
C THR A 77 -39.62 15.37 26.87
N VAL A 78 -38.47 15.71 26.30
CA VAL A 78 -37.53 16.67 26.88
C VAL A 78 -38.12 18.08 26.81
N PRO A 79 -38.09 18.87 27.90
CA PRO A 79 -38.52 20.27 27.84
C PRO A 79 -37.53 21.09 27.01
N THR A 80 -38.05 21.87 26.07
CA THR A 80 -37.31 22.86 25.29
C THR A 80 -36.57 23.82 26.22
N SER A 81 -35.23 23.76 26.24
CA SER A 81 -34.38 24.76 26.88
C SER A 81 -34.36 26.03 26.03
N THR A 82 -34.87 27.12 26.59
CA THR A 82 -34.70 28.47 26.05
C THR A 82 -33.27 28.92 26.27
N ASN A 83 -32.35 28.52 25.39
CA ASN A 83 -31.01 29.10 25.36
C ASN A 83 -31.05 30.44 24.59
N PRO A 84 -30.49 31.54 25.14
CA PRO A 84 -30.30 32.77 24.38
C PRO A 84 -29.38 32.50 23.18
N SER A 85 -29.64 33.20 22.08
CA SER A 85 -28.94 33.07 20.79
C SER A 85 -27.43 33.01 20.98
N VAL A 86 -26.89 31.80 20.94
CA VAL A 86 -25.47 31.58 20.72
C VAL A 86 -25.22 32.10 19.31
N SER A 87 -24.37 33.12 19.22
CA SER A 87 -23.83 33.65 17.97
C SER A 87 -23.64 32.52 16.99
N GLU A 88 -24.32 32.60 15.84
CA GLU A 88 -24.06 31.73 14.69
C GLU A 88 -22.55 31.65 14.54
N GLY A 89 -21.99 30.48 14.90
CA GLY A 89 -20.63 30.15 14.57
C GLY A 89 -20.53 30.34 13.08
N VAL A 90 -19.54 31.15 12.67
CA VAL A 90 -19.18 31.45 11.29
C VAL A 90 -19.68 30.35 10.38
N HIS A 91 -20.75 30.62 9.62
CA HIS A 91 -21.19 29.75 8.54
C HIS A 91 -19.99 29.64 7.60
N VAL A 92 -19.21 28.56 7.75
CA VAL A 92 -18.18 28.23 6.77
C VAL A 92 -18.97 27.82 5.55
N SER A 93 -19.07 28.75 4.60
CA SER A 93 -19.50 28.47 3.22
C SER A 93 -18.89 27.14 2.78
N GLY A 94 -19.75 26.24 2.32
CA GLY A 94 -19.58 24.79 2.35
C GLY A 94 -18.24 24.30 1.79
N PHE A 95 -17.57 23.46 2.59
CA PHE A 95 -16.47 22.62 2.12
C PHE A 95 -16.89 21.85 0.86
N ARG A 96 -16.11 22.00 -0.22
CA ARG A 96 -16.31 21.31 -1.49
C ARG A 96 -15.10 20.46 -1.77
N PHE A 97 -15.30 19.15 -1.88
CA PHE A 97 -14.22 18.21 -2.19
C PHE A 97 -13.53 18.57 -3.50
N GLU A 98 -14.29 19.02 -4.50
CA GLU A 98 -13.78 19.31 -5.84
C GLU A 98 -12.82 20.49 -5.85
N GLU A 99 -12.98 21.46 -4.95
CA GLU A 99 -12.10 22.63 -4.87
C GLU A 99 -10.73 22.23 -4.33
N ALA A 100 -10.70 21.56 -3.17
CA ALA A 100 -9.46 21.05 -2.59
C ALA A 100 -8.77 20.00 -3.49
N ALA A 101 -9.55 19.13 -4.14
CA ALA A 101 -9.01 18.17 -5.11
C ALA A 101 -8.47 18.87 -6.37
N SER A 102 -9.14 19.92 -6.86
CA SER A 102 -8.67 20.71 -7.99
C SER A 102 -7.36 21.43 -7.68
N GLU A 103 -7.16 21.92 -6.46
CA GLU A 103 -5.88 22.50 -6.05
C GLU A 103 -4.76 21.45 -6.08
N MET A 104 -5.03 20.25 -5.57
CA MET A 104 -4.08 19.12 -5.63
C MET A 104 -3.77 18.71 -7.08
N GLU A 105 -4.77 18.67 -7.96
CA GLU A 105 -4.61 18.38 -9.38
C GLU A 105 -3.80 19.46 -10.10
N GLN A 106 -4.05 20.74 -9.79
CA GLN A 106 -3.28 21.85 -10.34
C GLN A 106 -1.81 21.82 -9.90
N ALA A 107 -1.55 21.47 -8.64
CA ALA A 107 -0.19 21.29 -8.13
C ALA A 107 0.53 20.16 -8.87
N ALA A 108 -0.16 19.03 -9.11
CA ALA A 108 0.40 17.91 -9.87
C ALA A 108 0.70 18.28 -11.34
N ASN A 109 -0.17 19.06 -12.00
CA ASN A 109 0.05 19.51 -13.39
C ASN A 109 1.24 20.47 -13.53
N GLN A 110 1.55 21.21 -12.47
CA GLN A 110 2.66 22.17 -12.44
C GLN A 110 3.94 21.56 -11.87
N TYR A 111 3.90 20.29 -11.46
CA TYR A 111 5.03 19.62 -10.85
C TYR A 111 6.12 19.35 -11.90
N ASP A 112 7.26 20.00 -11.73
CA ASP A 112 8.46 19.85 -12.56
C ASP A 112 9.65 19.54 -11.66
N PRO A 113 9.87 18.26 -11.29
CA PRO A 113 10.90 17.88 -10.32
C PRO A 113 12.31 18.14 -10.86
N GLU A 114 13.16 18.76 -10.05
CA GLU A 114 14.52 19.08 -10.45
C GLU A 114 15.46 17.87 -10.41
N ASN A 115 15.17 16.88 -9.55
CA ASN A 115 15.99 15.70 -9.38
C ASN A 115 15.20 14.48 -8.86
N ALA A 116 15.81 13.30 -8.99
CA ALA A 116 15.20 12.03 -8.57
C ALA A 116 14.95 11.93 -7.06
N MET A 117 15.67 12.70 -6.22
CA MET A 117 15.45 12.71 -4.76
C MET A 117 14.18 13.47 -4.38
N GLU A 118 13.79 14.48 -5.15
CA GLU A 118 12.51 15.17 -4.99
C GLU A 118 11.34 14.22 -5.29
N ILE A 119 11.46 13.40 -6.34
CA ILE A 119 10.48 12.37 -6.69
C ILE A 119 10.41 11.31 -5.59
N LEU A 120 11.56 10.87 -5.05
CA LEU A 120 11.61 9.94 -3.92
C LEU A 120 10.87 10.51 -2.70
N ALA A 121 11.12 11.77 -2.34
CA ALA A 121 10.45 12.41 -1.21
C ALA A 121 8.93 12.52 -1.43
N MET A 122 8.49 12.82 -2.66
CA MET A 122 7.08 12.82 -3.03
C MET A 122 6.45 11.42 -2.86
N VAL A 123 7.10 10.37 -3.37
CA VAL A 123 6.62 8.98 -3.25
C VAL A 123 6.58 8.51 -1.80
N GLU A 124 7.59 8.84 -0.99
CA GLU A 124 7.63 8.53 0.44
C GLU A 124 6.58 9.33 1.24
N GLY A 125 6.16 10.50 0.75
CA GLY A 125 5.09 11.32 1.35
C GLY A 125 3.67 10.88 0.98
N LEU A 126 3.50 10.06 -0.06
CA LEU A 126 2.19 9.66 -0.57
C LEU A 126 1.30 8.95 0.47
N PRO A 127 1.80 8.02 1.32
CA PRO A 127 0.98 7.37 2.34
C PRO A 127 0.39 8.38 3.34
N ALA A 128 1.17 9.39 3.74
CA ALA A 128 0.72 10.45 4.63
C ALA A 128 -0.36 11.32 3.96
N ALA A 129 -0.17 11.68 2.69
CA ALA A 129 -1.15 12.46 1.93
C ALA A 129 -2.49 11.71 1.78
N LEU A 130 -2.47 10.43 1.43
CA LEU A 130 -3.68 9.59 1.33
C LEU A 130 -4.35 9.39 2.69
N THR A 131 -3.56 9.27 3.77
CA THR A 131 -4.09 9.20 5.14
C THR A 131 -4.84 10.49 5.52
N CYS A 132 -4.33 11.66 5.12
CA CYS A 132 -5.04 12.92 5.32
C CYS A 132 -6.41 12.93 4.61
N VAL A 133 -6.48 12.45 3.37
CA VAL A 133 -7.75 12.33 2.62
C VAL A 133 -8.69 11.33 3.29
N ALA A 134 -8.18 10.18 3.76
CA ALA A 134 -8.97 9.21 4.49
C ALA A 134 -9.59 9.83 5.75
N ASN A 135 -8.79 10.58 6.53
CA ASN A 135 -9.25 11.24 7.74
C ASN A 135 -10.39 12.25 7.48
N VAL A 136 -10.48 12.86 6.29
CA VAL A 136 -11.63 13.70 5.94
C VAL A 136 -12.93 12.87 5.95
N MET A 137 -12.92 11.66 5.39
CA MET A 137 -14.10 10.78 5.37
C MET A 137 -14.49 10.34 6.77
N LYS A 138 -13.50 10.01 7.61
CA LYS A 138 -13.72 9.69 9.03
C LYS A 138 -14.38 10.85 9.77
N ILE A 139 -13.87 12.07 9.63
CA ILE A 139 -14.43 13.27 10.28
C ILE A 139 -15.88 13.51 9.82
N LEU A 140 -16.18 13.30 8.53
CA LEU A 140 -17.53 13.47 8.02
C LEU A 140 -18.50 12.38 8.51
N ALA A 141 -18.03 11.14 8.64
CA ALA A 141 -18.80 10.07 9.27
C ALA A 141 -19.15 10.43 10.72
N GLU A 142 -18.15 10.81 11.53
CA GLU A 142 -18.33 11.18 12.95
C GLU A 142 -19.28 12.39 13.12
N ARG A 143 -19.21 13.37 12.21
CA ARG A 143 -20.10 14.54 12.23
C ARG A 143 -21.49 14.24 11.65
N SER A 144 -21.63 13.25 10.78
CA SER A 144 -22.92 12.86 10.22
C SER A 144 -23.90 12.31 11.26
N ASP A 145 -23.40 11.65 12.30
CA ASP A 145 -24.24 11.12 13.39
C ASP A 145 -24.79 12.20 14.33
N SER A 146 -24.20 13.40 14.35
CA SER A 146 -24.48 14.44 15.37
C SER A 146 -24.88 15.80 14.80
N GLU A 147 -24.33 16.22 13.67
CA GLU A 147 -24.44 17.57 13.13
C GLU A 147 -25.18 17.66 11.79
N PHE A 148 -25.29 16.55 11.03
CA PHE A 148 -25.95 16.55 9.72
C PHE A 148 -27.19 15.65 9.72
N PRO A 149 -28.33 16.10 9.16
CA PRO A 149 -29.51 15.26 9.00
C PRO A 149 -29.33 14.33 7.79
N LEU A 150 -28.43 13.35 7.90
CA LEU A 150 -28.16 12.36 6.87
C LEU A 150 -28.88 11.04 7.19
N GLU A 151 -29.33 10.36 6.14
CA GLU A 151 -29.81 8.98 6.27
C GLU A 151 -28.64 8.07 6.61
N LYS A 152 -28.89 7.05 7.45
CA LYS A 152 -27.84 6.15 7.96
C LYS A 152 -27.00 5.52 6.85
N GLU A 153 -27.63 5.17 5.73
CA GLU A 153 -26.96 4.55 4.58
C GLU A 153 -25.90 5.47 3.95
N VAL A 154 -26.11 6.78 3.98
CA VAL A 154 -25.15 7.78 3.47
C VAL A 154 -24.00 7.97 4.45
N ALA A 155 -24.30 7.97 5.75
CA ALA A 155 -23.30 8.04 6.81
C ALA A 155 -22.35 6.83 6.79
N ASP A 156 -22.92 5.62 6.67
CA ASP A 156 -22.16 4.36 6.57
C ASP A 156 -21.25 4.37 5.31
N GLY A 157 -21.70 5.01 4.21
CA GLY A 157 -20.88 5.19 3.01
C GLY A 157 -19.57 5.97 3.23
N PHE A 158 -19.51 6.91 4.17
CA PHE A 158 -18.24 7.59 4.50
C PHE A 158 -17.25 6.64 5.19
N ASN A 159 -17.72 5.73 6.03
CA ASN A 159 -16.88 4.71 6.67
C ASN A 159 -16.35 3.70 5.65
N ASP A 160 -17.18 3.30 4.67
CA ASP A 160 -16.75 2.42 3.58
C ASP A 160 -15.64 3.06 2.73
N ILE A 161 -15.79 4.35 2.38
CA ILE A 161 -14.76 5.09 1.63
C ILE A 161 -13.48 5.24 2.47
N PHE A 162 -13.60 5.50 3.77
CA PHE A 162 -12.44 5.52 4.67
C PHE A 162 -11.67 4.19 4.63
N GLY A 163 -12.36 3.05 4.74
CA GLY A 163 -11.73 1.73 4.65
C GLY A 163 -11.05 1.47 3.29
N ALA A 164 -11.69 1.90 2.20
CA ALA A 164 -11.11 1.79 0.86
C ALA A 164 -9.85 2.67 0.71
N LEU A 165 -9.86 3.89 1.25
CA LEU A 165 -8.70 4.78 1.23
C LEU A 165 -7.56 4.25 2.10
N MET A 166 -7.85 3.66 3.27
CA MET A 166 -6.82 3.00 4.10
C MET A 166 -6.21 1.78 3.39
N SER A 167 -6.99 1.06 2.59
CA SER A 167 -6.46 -0.01 1.73
C SER A 167 -5.51 0.55 0.65
N ALA A 168 -5.81 1.73 0.10
CA ALA A 168 -4.90 2.41 -0.83
C ALA A 168 -3.63 2.94 -0.13
N VAL A 169 -3.72 3.41 1.12
CA VAL A 169 -2.56 3.80 1.95
C VAL A 169 -1.61 2.62 2.10
N ALA A 170 -2.10 1.42 2.41
CA ALA A 170 -1.26 0.22 2.54
C ALA A 170 -0.49 -0.10 1.23
N VAL A 171 -1.11 0.10 0.06
CA VAL A 171 -0.42 -0.04 -1.23
C VAL A 171 0.64 1.05 -1.43
N ALA A 172 0.35 2.29 -1.00
CA ALA A 172 1.30 3.40 -1.10
C ALA A 172 2.52 3.22 -0.19
N GLU A 173 2.39 2.56 0.97
CA GLU A 173 3.50 2.28 1.89
C GLU A 173 4.60 1.44 1.23
N ASP A 174 4.24 0.55 0.30
CA ASP A 174 5.21 -0.26 -0.45
C ASP A 174 5.95 0.53 -1.54
N MET A 175 5.42 1.69 -1.97
CA MET A 175 5.99 2.44 -3.09
C MET A 175 7.36 3.05 -2.77
N GLY A 176 7.57 3.56 -1.55
CA GLY A 176 8.86 4.11 -1.12
C GLY A 176 10.00 3.07 -1.15
N PRO A 177 9.85 1.93 -0.46
CA PRO A 177 10.81 0.83 -0.53
C PRO A 177 11.06 0.33 -1.96
N LEU A 178 9.99 0.20 -2.77
CA LEU A 178 10.10 -0.22 -4.16
C LEU A 178 10.89 0.80 -4.99
N PHE A 179 10.65 2.10 -4.81
CA PHE A 179 11.40 3.16 -5.48
C PHE A 179 12.88 3.09 -5.11
N ARG A 180 13.20 3.00 -3.81
CA ARG A 180 14.59 2.86 -3.34
C ARG A 180 15.28 1.63 -3.92
N GLN A 181 14.58 0.50 -4.01
CA GLN A 181 15.13 -0.72 -4.61
C GLN A 181 15.41 -0.55 -6.10
N ALA A 182 14.47 0.01 -6.86
CA ALA A 182 14.59 0.19 -8.30
C ALA A 182 15.66 1.23 -8.67
N HIS A 183 15.85 2.26 -7.84
CA HIS A 183 16.74 3.39 -8.09
C HIS A 183 17.98 3.38 -7.18
N ALA A 184 18.33 2.24 -6.58
CA ALA A 184 19.38 2.14 -5.57
C ALA A 184 20.74 2.68 -6.04
N GLN A 185 21.07 2.53 -7.33
CA GLN A 185 22.33 3.02 -7.89
C GLN A 185 22.36 4.55 -8.03
N ASP A 186 21.23 5.15 -8.40
CA ASP A 186 21.12 6.60 -8.60
C ASP A 186 20.98 7.31 -7.25
N ILE A 187 20.24 6.72 -6.32
CA ILE A 187 20.15 7.20 -4.94
C ILE A 187 21.53 7.13 -4.26
N ALA A 188 22.27 6.03 -4.40
CA ALA A 188 23.61 5.91 -3.80
C ALA A 188 24.60 6.96 -4.33
N ARG A 189 24.44 7.39 -5.59
CA ARG A 189 25.20 8.49 -6.20
C ARG A 189 24.91 9.85 -5.56
N HIS A 190 23.64 10.10 -5.25
CA HIS A 190 23.20 11.34 -4.60
C HIS A 190 23.44 11.35 -3.08
N GLU A 191 23.28 10.22 -2.39
CA GLU A 191 23.45 10.09 -0.93
C GLU A 191 24.93 9.94 -0.51
N ASP A 192 25.79 9.31 -1.33
CA ASP A 192 27.23 9.12 -1.07
C ASP A 192 28.10 9.46 -2.31
N PRO A 193 28.21 10.75 -2.68
CA PRO A 193 28.95 11.18 -3.87
C PRO A 193 30.46 10.97 -3.67
N ARG A 194 31.01 9.95 -4.34
CA ARG A 194 32.42 9.53 -4.23
C ARG A 194 33.46 10.61 -4.55
N ASN A 195 33.10 11.64 -5.33
CA ASN A 195 34.00 12.71 -5.78
C ASN A 195 33.45 14.14 -5.56
N GLY A 196 32.48 14.31 -4.66
CA GLY A 196 31.82 15.60 -4.42
C GLY A 196 30.74 15.94 -5.45
N THR A 197 29.83 16.84 -5.07
CA THR A 197 28.56 17.18 -5.75
C THR A 197 28.71 17.73 -7.17
N GLU A 198 29.91 18.18 -7.58
CA GLU A 198 30.14 18.73 -8.92
C GLU A 198 30.47 17.67 -9.99
N ALA A 199 30.88 16.46 -9.60
CA ALA A 199 31.32 15.42 -10.54
C ALA A 199 30.16 14.67 -11.22
N GLU A 200 28.93 14.81 -10.72
CA GLU A 200 27.74 14.07 -11.20
C GLU A 200 26.59 14.97 -11.69
N LYS A 201 26.85 16.25 -12.00
CA LYS A 201 25.89 17.15 -12.70
C LYS A 201 25.54 16.71 -14.14
N GLY A 202 25.99 15.53 -14.56
CA GLY A 202 25.82 15.00 -15.91
C GLY A 202 24.59 14.11 -16.07
N TRP A 203 23.40 14.63 -15.77
CA TRP A 203 22.13 14.05 -16.22
C TRP A 203 21.20 15.21 -16.61
N ASN A 204 21.48 15.98 -17.67
CA ASN A 204 21.17 15.64 -19.07
C ASN A 204 21.92 14.45 -19.69
N VAL A 205 21.32 13.26 -19.61
CA VAL A 205 21.32 12.21 -20.65
C VAL A 205 20.04 11.38 -20.55
#